data_AF-A0A7S0B9Y0-F1
#
_entry.id   AF-A0A7S0B9Y0-F1
#
_cell.length_a   1.000
_cell.length_b   1.000
_cell.length_c   1.000
_cell.angle_alpha   90.00
_cell.angle_beta   90.00
_cell.angle_gamma   90.00
#
_symmetry.space_group_name_H-M   'P 1'
#
loop_
_entity.id
_entity.type
_entity.pdbx_description
1 polymer ?
#
loop_
_entity_poly.entity_id
_entity_poly.type
_entity_poly.pdbx_seq_one_letter_code
_entity_poly.pdbx_strand_id
1 'polypeptide(L)'
;MGAGQNGTMCCGNAGGLPCCAKDGEGKNCGDIVRARPMTYPGLEGLDEAGLKPGRETAGLSGSGAPSGSRSVAGGGPPVAVCGQPSPEGEEVYEDGSSYVGQLLSGVRHGNGVWTSPAEQYAGQWKNDQRDGQGRQTWQDGRVYEGQFKSGKFHGFGHMEWHMPNGMMVYDGQYVDDLKDGTGKYIWPDNRSYEGQWKRGHRSGQATYTNSQGHKREGIWKDDKVERWLDEE
;
A
#
# COMPACT_ATOMS: atom_id res chain seq x y z
N MET A 1 -12.83 27.84 38.17
CA MET A 1 -13.39 26.58 37.65
C MET A 1 -14.05 26.89 36.31
N GLY A 2 -13.34 26.71 35.21
CA GLY A 2 -13.85 26.96 33.86
C GLY A 2 -13.76 25.66 33.06
N ALA A 3 -14.91 25.11 32.68
CA ALA A 3 -15.01 23.90 31.87
C ALA A 3 -14.75 24.25 30.41
N GLY A 4 -13.75 23.60 29.80
CA GLY A 4 -13.40 23.73 28.39
C GLY A 4 -14.43 23.02 27.50
N GLN A 5 -14.86 23.72 26.46
CA GLN A 5 -15.63 23.15 25.36
C GLN A 5 -14.65 22.45 24.39
N ASN A 6 -14.80 21.14 24.23
CA ASN A 6 -14.14 20.38 23.16
C ASN A 6 -14.84 20.67 21.84
N GLY A 7 -14.26 21.59 21.06
CA GLY A 7 -14.58 21.77 19.65
C GLY A 7 -13.66 20.91 18.79
N THR A 8 -14.16 19.77 18.31
CA THR A 8 -13.51 18.99 17.26
C THR A 8 -13.59 19.78 15.95
N MET A 9 -12.48 20.40 15.55
CA MET A 9 -12.37 21.10 14.27
C MET A 9 -12.22 20.07 13.14
N CYS A 10 -13.24 19.96 12.28
CA CYS A 10 -13.14 19.32 10.98
C CYS A 10 -12.29 20.21 10.05
N CYS A 11 -11.13 19.72 9.60
CA CYS A 11 -10.41 20.38 8.50
C CYS A 11 -11.09 20.01 7.17
N GLY A 12 -11.79 20.99 6.61
CA GLY A 12 -12.37 20.96 5.27
C GLY A 12 -11.30 20.98 4.19
N ASN A 13 -11.65 20.37 3.06
CA ASN A 13 -10.87 20.23 1.86
C ASN A 13 -10.84 21.56 1.08
N ALA A 14 -9.68 22.21 0.96
CA ALA A 14 -9.45 23.29 0.00
C ALA A 14 -7.95 23.46 -0.27
N GLY A 15 -7.54 23.18 -1.51
CA GLY A 15 -6.24 23.60 -2.06
C GLY A 15 -5.07 22.69 -1.71
N GLY A 16 -4.54 22.01 -2.73
CA GLY A 16 -3.34 21.18 -2.59
C GLY A 16 -2.14 21.98 -2.06
N LEU A 17 -1.61 21.51 -0.93
CA LEU A 17 -0.21 21.48 -0.47
C LEU A 17 -0.26 20.81 0.92
N PRO A 18 0.58 19.81 1.23
CA PRO A 18 0.63 19.27 2.59
C PRO A 18 1.27 20.31 3.51
N CYS A 19 0.51 20.80 4.48
CA CYS A 19 1.00 21.69 5.52
C CYS A 19 2.05 20.98 6.37
N CYS A 20 3.32 21.34 6.20
CA CYS A 20 4.38 21.07 7.16
C CYS A 20 4.14 21.94 8.41
N ALA A 21 3.47 21.39 9.42
CA ALA A 21 3.50 21.96 10.76
C ALA A 21 4.66 21.31 11.53
N LYS A 22 5.66 22.11 11.91
CA LYS A 22 6.70 21.72 12.87
C LYS A 22 6.04 21.54 14.23
N ASP A 23 6.31 20.46 14.92
CA ASP A 23 6.00 20.30 16.34
C ASP A 23 7.00 21.08 17.21
N GLY A 24 6.58 21.43 18.42
CA GLY A 24 7.26 22.33 19.35
C GLY A 24 8.60 21.85 19.91
N GLU A 25 9.21 20.81 19.34
CA GLU A 25 10.51 20.27 19.73
C GLU A 25 11.62 20.50 18.69
N GLY A 26 11.33 21.15 17.55
CA GLY A 26 12.36 21.57 16.61
C GLY A 26 13.06 20.43 15.85
N LYS A 27 12.42 19.26 15.71
CA LYS A 27 12.92 18.17 14.86
C LYS A 27 12.48 18.37 13.41
N ASN A 28 13.37 18.14 12.45
CA ASN A 28 13.04 18.19 11.02
C ASN A 28 12.14 17.00 10.65
N CYS A 29 11.10 17.23 9.84
CA CYS A 29 10.29 16.18 9.21
C CYS A 29 11.08 15.42 8.11
N GLY A 30 12.24 14.87 8.45
CA GLY A 30 12.96 13.85 7.67
C GLY A 30 12.56 12.43 8.07
N ASP A 31 11.79 12.28 9.15
CA ASP A 31 11.20 11.01 9.52
C ASP A 31 9.97 10.79 8.64
N ILE A 32 10.13 9.98 7.60
CA ILE A 32 9.02 9.31 6.93
C ILE A 32 8.25 8.63 8.06
N VAL A 33 7.15 9.25 8.49
CA VAL A 33 6.20 8.63 9.40
C VAL A 33 5.76 7.37 8.66
N ARG A 34 6.34 6.24 9.08
CA ARG A 34 5.95 4.91 8.64
C ARG A 34 4.45 4.86 8.90
N ALA A 35 3.64 4.97 7.85
CA ALA A 35 2.27 4.51 7.96
C ALA A 35 2.40 3.08 8.46
N ARG A 36 1.82 2.80 9.64
CA ARG A 36 1.70 1.42 10.11
C ARG A 36 1.17 0.61 8.93
N PRO A 37 1.71 -0.59 8.64
CA PRO A 37 1.21 -1.40 7.54
C PRO A 37 -0.31 -1.43 7.66
N MET A 38 -1.01 -0.94 6.63
CA MET A 38 -2.46 -1.03 6.60
C MET A 38 -2.75 -2.52 6.67
N THR A 39 -3.27 -2.98 7.80
CA THR A 39 -3.75 -4.35 7.94
C THR A 39 -4.92 -4.47 6.97
N TYR A 40 -4.67 -5.09 5.83
CA TYR A 40 -5.72 -5.46 4.89
C TYR A 40 -6.39 -6.71 5.47
N PRO A 41 -7.69 -6.65 5.79
CA PRO A 41 -8.44 -7.86 6.16
C PRO A 41 -8.28 -8.89 5.05
N GLY A 42 -7.88 -10.12 5.39
CA GLY A 42 -7.61 -11.20 4.42
C GLY A 42 -6.14 -11.57 4.21
N LEU A 43 -5.20 -10.94 4.92
CA LEU A 43 -3.77 -11.33 4.95
C LEU A 43 -3.35 -12.04 6.25
N GLU A 44 -4.28 -12.32 7.16
CA GLU A 44 -4.01 -13.02 8.42
C GLU A 44 -3.86 -14.54 8.17
N GLY A 45 -2.65 -15.09 8.35
CA GLY A 45 -2.40 -16.55 8.34
C GLY A 45 -1.46 -17.12 7.26
N LEU A 46 -0.51 -16.34 6.73
CA LEU A 46 0.50 -16.82 5.77
C LEU A 46 1.92 -16.81 6.37
N ASP A 47 2.08 -17.48 7.50
CA ASP A 47 3.34 -17.97 8.03
C ASP A 47 3.66 -19.38 7.50
N GLU A 48 4.96 -19.68 7.42
CA GLU A 48 5.59 -20.69 6.56
C GLU A 48 5.28 -22.18 6.89
N ALA A 49 5.04 -22.96 5.82
CA ALA A 49 5.36 -24.38 5.58
C ALA A 49 4.85 -25.50 6.53
N GLY A 50 4.16 -26.51 5.96
CA GLY A 50 4.13 -27.87 6.53
C GLY A 50 3.07 -28.84 5.98
N LEU A 51 3.49 -30.03 5.58
CA LEU A 51 2.73 -31.15 4.98
C LEU A 51 1.48 -31.66 5.73
N LYS A 52 0.49 -32.10 4.91
CA LYS A 52 -0.74 -32.93 5.06
C LYS A 52 -0.75 -34.10 6.09
N PRO A 53 -1.84 -34.93 6.22
CA PRO A 53 -3.31 -34.75 6.08
C PRO A 53 -4.11 -35.30 7.29
N GLY A 54 -5.43 -35.00 7.38
CA GLY A 54 -6.31 -35.68 8.35
C GLY A 54 -7.80 -35.39 8.13
N ARG A 55 -8.54 -36.44 7.79
CA ARG A 55 -9.99 -36.55 7.58
C ARG A 55 -10.70 -36.57 8.94
N GLU A 56 -11.92 -36.01 9.05
CA GLU A 56 -13.13 -36.68 9.60
C GLU A 56 -14.36 -35.74 9.69
N THR A 57 -15.51 -36.38 9.82
CA THR A 57 -16.85 -35.97 9.40
C THR A 57 -17.80 -35.63 10.55
N ALA A 58 -18.87 -34.90 10.20
CA ALA A 58 -20.25 -34.96 10.72
C ALA A 58 -20.65 -34.20 12.01
N GLY A 59 -21.85 -33.60 11.96
CA GLY A 59 -22.61 -33.14 13.13
C GLY A 59 -23.75 -32.16 12.80
N LEU A 60 -24.97 -32.68 12.63
CA LEU A 60 -26.24 -31.97 12.40
C LEU A 60 -26.92 -31.49 13.71
N SER A 61 -28.01 -30.71 13.53
CA SER A 61 -29.07 -30.28 14.47
C SER A 61 -28.82 -28.95 15.21
N GLY A 62 -29.80 -28.07 15.47
CA GLY A 62 -31.24 -28.23 15.44
C GLY A 62 -32.01 -26.90 15.31
N SER A 63 -33.33 -27.09 15.19
CA SER A 63 -34.45 -26.20 14.86
C SER A 63 -34.85 -25.15 15.91
N GLY A 64 -35.52 -24.08 15.46
CA GLY A 64 -36.48 -23.33 16.29
C GLY A 64 -36.90 -21.96 15.75
N ALA A 65 -38.07 -21.88 15.09
CA ALA A 65 -38.84 -20.65 14.90
C ALA A 65 -39.73 -20.39 16.13
N PRO A 66 -40.20 -19.16 16.40
CA PRO A 66 -41.48 -18.75 15.81
C PRO A 66 -41.63 -17.26 15.46
N SER A 67 -42.69 -17.03 14.68
CA SER A 67 -43.25 -15.77 14.17
C SER A 67 -43.75 -14.78 15.22
N GLY A 68 -43.62 -13.47 14.93
CA GLY A 68 -44.38 -12.40 15.58
C GLY A 68 -44.43 -11.16 14.68
N SER A 69 -45.59 -10.88 14.10
CA SER A 69 -45.88 -9.69 13.28
C SER A 69 -46.32 -8.50 14.14
N ARG A 70 -45.85 -7.28 13.82
CA ARG A 70 -46.58 -6.01 14.04
C ARG A 70 -45.95 -4.88 13.22
N SER A 71 -46.81 -4.06 12.59
CA SER A 71 -46.48 -2.97 11.66
C SER A 71 -46.71 -1.58 12.26
N VAL A 72 -46.20 -0.55 11.54
CA VAL A 72 -46.55 0.91 11.54
C VAL A 72 -45.73 1.77 12.54
N ALA A 73 -45.13 2.94 12.25
CA ALA A 73 -45.19 3.93 11.15
C ALA A 73 -43.89 4.78 11.06
N GLY A 74 -43.58 5.29 9.85
CA GLY A 74 -43.22 6.68 9.52
C GLY A 74 -41.97 7.38 10.08
N GLY A 75 -41.11 7.89 9.18
CA GLY A 75 -40.30 9.10 9.45
C GLY A 75 -38.95 9.23 8.73
N GLY A 76 -38.93 9.92 7.57
CA GLY A 76 -37.74 10.59 7.00
C GLY A 76 -37.03 9.88 5.83
N PRO A 77 -36.52 10.61 4.82
CA PRO A 77 -35.61 10.03 3.83
C PRO A 77 -34.33 9.58 4.55
N PRO A 78 -33.73 8.42 4.20
CA PRO A 78 -32.52 7.96 4.84
C PRO A 78 -31.39 8.96 4.56
N VAL A 79 -30.93 9.61 5.61
CA VAL A 79 -29.64 10.31 5.63
C VAL A 79 -28.56 9.29 5.30
N ALA A 80 -27.72 9.60 4.30
CA ALA A 80 -26.61 8.74 3.91
C ALA A 80 -25.64 8.60 5.10
N VAL A 81 -25.65 7.43 5.73
CA VAL A 81 -24.68 7.04 6.76
C VAL A 81 -23.42 6.58 6.05
N CYS A 82 -22.30 7.26 6.29
CA CYS A 82 -20.98 6.78 5.91
C CYS A 82 -20.75 5.41 6.54
N GLY A 83 -20.60 4.35 5.74
CA GLY A 83 -20.42 2.97 6.23
C GLY A 83 -21.45 1.95 5.76
N GLN A 84 -22.21 2.22 4.69
CA GLN A 84 -22.91 1.14 3.97
C GLN A 84 -21.86 0.20 3.37
N PRO A 85 -21.87 -1.12 3.66
CA PRO A 85 -21.06 -2.05 2.92
C PRO A 85 -21.49 -1.92 1.46
N SER A 86 -20.57 -1.47 0.61
CA SER A 86 -20.71 -1.68 -0.83
C SER A 86 -21.07 -3.15 -1.08
N PRO A 87 -21.73 -3.48 -2.20
CA PRO A 87 -21.87 -4.88 -2.58
C PRO A 87 -20.48 -5.51 -2.64
N GLU A 88 -20.20 -6.40 -1.69
CA GLU A 88 -19.04 -7.29 -1.71
C GLU A 88 -19.36 -8.34 -2.77
N GLY A 89 -18.60 -8.32 -3.86
CA GLY A 89 -18.67 -9.30 -4.93
C GLY A 89 -17.53 -10.30 -4.79
N GLU A 90 -17.83 -11.55 -5.11
CA GLU A 90 -16.84 -12.59 -5.36
C GLU A 90 -16.95 -12.98 -6.83
N GLU A 91 -15.84 -12.85 -7.56
CA GLU A 91 -15.72 -13.30 -8.94
C GLU A 91 -14.62 -14.36 -9.01
N VAL A 92 -14.93 -15.52 -9.59
CA VAL A 92 -13.97 -16.61 -9.84
C VAL A 92 -13.89 -16.83 -11.34
N TYR A 93 -12.68 -16.89 -11.87
CA TYR A 93 -12.44 -16.98 -13.31
C TYR A 93 -11.93 -18.36 -13.70
N GLU A 94 -12.08 -18.71 -14.98
CA GLU A 94 -11.68 -20.03 -15.52
C GLU A 94 -10.18 -20.31 -15.40
N ASP A 95 -9.35 -19.26 -15.36
CA ASP A 95 -7.89 -19.34 -15.20
C ASP A 95 -7.44 -19.57 -13.74
N GLY A 96 -8.40 -19.71 -12.81
CA GLY A 96 -8.14 -19.92 -11.39
C GLY A 96 -7.84 -18.63 -10.62
N SER A 97 -7.93 -17.46 -11.27
CA SER A 97 -7.92 -16.18 -10.56
C SER A 97 -9.25 -15.92 -9.87
N SER A 98 -9.23 -15.03 -8.88
CA SER A 98 -10.42 -14.58 -8.17
C SER A 98 -10.30 -13.13 -7.70
N TYR A 99 -11.46 -12.50 -7.52
CA TYR A 99 -11.60 -11.19 -6.91
C TYR A 99 -12.60 -11.26 -5.77
N VAL A 100 -12.24 -10.69 -4.63
CA VAL A 100 -13.15 -10.46 -3.50
C VAL A 100 -13.07 -9.00 -3.12
N GLY A 101 -14.15 -8.25 -3.25
CA GLY A 101 -14.14 -6.83 -2.90
C GLY A 101 -15.34 -6.05 -3.37
N GLN A 102 -15.24 -4.73 -3.28
CA GLN A 102 -16.36 -3.86 -3.61
C GLN A 102 -16.57 -3.81 -5.15
N LEU A 103 -17.82 -3.78 -5.58
CA LEU A 103 -18.22 -3.58 -6.97
C LEU A 103 -19.07 -2.33 -7.12
N LEU A 104 -18.87 -1.59 -8.22
CA LEU A 104 -19.73 -0.50 -8.65
C LEU A 104 -20.25 -0.79 -10.06
N SER A 105 -21.56 -1.02 -10.20
CA SER A 105 -22.19 -1.37 -11.47
C SER A 105 -21.57 -2.60 -12.16
N GLY A 106 -21.17 -3.60 -11.37
CA GLY A 106 -20.55 -4.84 -11.88
C GLY A 106 -19.08 -4.70 -12.28
N VAL A 107 -18.42 -3.61 -11.89
CA VAL A 107 -17.01 -3.32 -12.17
C VAL A 107 -16.26 -3.17 -10.86
N ARG A 108 -15.01 -3.64 -10.76
CA ARG A 108 -14.21 -3.54 -9.53
C ARG A 108 -13.97 -2.07 -9.17
N HIS A 109 -14.26 -1.74 -7.92
CA HIS A 109 -14.17 -0.39 -7.38
C HIS A 109 -13.89 -0.45 -5.88
N GLY A 110 -13.46 0.64 -5.25
CA GLY A 110 -13.27 0.67 -3.80
C GLY A 110 -12.13 -0.24 -3.36
N ASN A 111 -12.28 -1.01 -2.29
CA ASN A 111 -11.24 -1.92 -1.81
C ASN A 111 -11.51 -3.35 -2.27
N GLY A 112 -10.46 -4.10 -2.58
CA GLY A 112 -10.61 -5.50 -2.96
C GLY A 112 -9.29 -6.23 -3.04
N VAL A 113 -9.41 -7.56 -3.03
CA VAL A 113 -8.30 -8.50 -3.15
C VAL A 113 -8.46 -9.25 -4.45
N TRP A 114 -7.44 -9.17 -5.30
CA TRP A 114 -7.26 -10.01 -6.48
C TRP A 114 -6.23 -11.08 -6.18
N THR A 115 -6.53 -12.33 -6.51
CA THR A 115 -5.61 -13.45 -6.40
C THR A 115 -5.52 -14.15 -7.74
N SER A 116 -4.31 -14.46 -8.18
CA SER A 116 -4.04 -15.25 -9.38
C SER A 116 -2.87 -16.21 -9.11
N PRO A 117 -2.60 -17.19 -10.00
CA PRO A 117 -1.43 -18.05 -9.85
C PRO A 117 -0.08 -17.29 -9.83
N ALA A 118 -0.01 -16.11 -10.46
CA ALA A 118 1.23 -15.35 -10.62
C ALA A 118 1.41 -14.22 -9.59
N GLU A 119 0.32 -13.62 -9.15
CA GLU A 119 0.34 -12.46 -8.25
C GLU A 119 -0.92 -12.35 -7.39
N GLN A 120 -0.79 -11.64 -6.27
CA GLN A 120 -1.89 -11.19 -5.45
C GLN A 120 -1.82 -9.67 -5.29
N TYR A 121 -2.97 -9.01 -5.28
CA TYR A 121 -3.09 -7.59 -5.02
C TYR A 121 -4.19 -7.33 -4.00
N ALA A 122 -3.90 -6.56 -2.95
CA ALA A 122 -4.87 -6.07 -1.99
C ALA A 122 -4.78 -4.54 -1.95
N GLY A 123 -5.88 -3.85 -2.26
CA GLY A 123 -5.85 -2.40 -2.28
C GLY A 123 -7.07 -1.76 -2.94
N GLN A 124 -6.86 -0.53 -3.38
CA GLN A 124 -7.89 0.31 -3.98
C GLN A 124 -8.04 0.08 -5.49
N TRP A 125 -9.28 0.07 -5.94
CA TRP A 125 -9.72 -0.19 -7.29
C TRP A 125 -10.60 0.95 -7.78
N LYS A 126 -10.48 1.26 -9.06
CA LYS A 126 -11.32 2.20 -9.77
C LYS A 126 -11.47 1.76 -11.21
N ASN A 127 -12.70 1.40 -11.58
CA ASN A 127 -13.05 1.00 -12.95
C ASN A 127 -12.13 -0.13 -13.45
N ASP A 128 -12.09 -1.24 -12.69
CA ASP A 128 -11.25 -2.42 -12.98
C ASP A 128 -9.74 -2.23 -12.95
N GLN A 129 -9.26 -1.07 -12.52
CA GLN A 129 -7.84 -0.78 -12.41
C GLN A 129 -7.44 -0.55 -10.96
N ARG A 130 -6.23 -1.01 -10.61
CA ARG A 130 -5.57 -0.63 -9.35
C ARG A 130 -5.36 0.88 -9.32
N ASP A 131 -5.93 1.56 -8.35
CA ASP A 131 -5.93 3.03 -8.29
C ASP A 131 -6.07 3.49 -6.82
N GLY A 132 -5.05 4.17 -6.30
CA GLY A 132 -4.92 4.49 -4.89
C GLY A 132 -3.88 3.60 -4.19
N GLN A 133 -4.00 3.44 -2.87
CA GLN A 133 -3.07 2.63 -2.07
C GLN A 133 -3.29 1.12 -2.31
N GLY A 134 -2.21 0.35 -2.34
CA GLY A 134 -2.31 -1.10 -2.38
C GLY A 134 -0.99 -1.80 -2.09
N ARG A 135 -1.11 -3.12 -1.94
CA ARG A 135 -0.02 -4.07 -1.79
C ARG A 135 -0.11 -5.12 -2.89
N GLN A 136 0.97 -5.31 -3.63
CA GLN A 136 1.08 -6.34 -4.66
C GLN A 136 2.21 -7.29 -4.29
N THR A 137 1.94 -8.59 -4.35
CA THR A 137 2.93 -9.64 -4.18
C THR A 137 2.98 -10.50 -5.43
N TRP A 138 4.19 -10.94 -5.79
CA TRP A 138 4.41 -11.83 -6.92
C TRP A 138 4.90 -13.19 -6.42
N GLN A 139 4.67 -14.22 -7.24
CA GLN A 139 5.15 -15.58 -6.96
C GLN A 139 6.69 -15.65 -6.85
N ASP A 140 7.41 -14.71 -7.47
CA ASP A 140 8.88 -14.62 -7.38
C ASP A 140 9.38 -13.98 -6.06
N GLY A 141 8.48 -13.68 -5.13
CA GLY A 141 8.81 -13.11 -3.82
C GLY A 141 8.93 -11.59 -3.82
N ARG A 142 8.73 -10.90 -4.94
CA ARG A 142 8.64 -9.44 -4.92
C ARG A 142 7.42 -8.97 -4.12
N VAL A 143 7.56 -7.81 -3.49
CA VAL A 143 6.49 -7.13 -2.76
C VAL A 143 6.55 -5.64 -3.10
N TYR A 144 5.42 -5.06 -3.48
CA TYR A 144 5.26 -3.63 -3.63
C TYR A 144 4.16 -3.14 -2.71
N GLU A 145 4.43 -2.08 -1.96
CA GLU A 145 3.46 -1.36 -1.14
C GLU A 145 3.55 0.12 -1.46
N GLY A 146 2.46 0.72 -1.95
CA GLY A 146 2.48 2.12 -2.34
C GLY A 146 1.26 2.54 -3.12
N GLN A 147 1.33 3.72 -3.75
CA GLN A 147 0.24 4.15 -4.60
C GLN A 147 0.30 3.52 -6.00
N PHE A 148 -0.90 3.38 -6.56
CA PHE A 148 -1.21 2.95 -7.89
C PHE A 148 -2.02 4.02 -8.59
N LYS A 149 -1.87 4.11 -9.90
CA LYS A 149 -2.72 4.94 -10.75
C LYS A 149 -2.95 4.21 -12.06
N SER A 150 -4.21 3.93 -12.38
CA SER A 150 -4.58 3.25 -13.64
C SER A 150 -3.77 1.96 -13.87
N GLY A 151 -3.61 1.15 -12.82
CA GLY A 151 -2.94 -0.14 -12.88
C GLY A 151 -1.42 -0.13 -12.65
N LYS A 152 -0.79 1.06 -12.63
CA LYS A 152 0.68 1.23 -12.55
C LYS A 152 1.14 1.77 -11.21
N PHE A 153 2.38 1.50 -10.82
CA PHE A 153 2.99 2.16 -9.66
C PHE A 153 3.11 3.66 -9.91
N HIS A 154 2.73 4.44 -8.90
CA HIS A 154 2.73 5.89 -8.97
C HIS A 154 2.93 6.47 -7.57
N GLY A 155 3.43 7.70 -7.45
CA GLY A 155 3.64 8.32 -6.14
C GLY A 155 4.76 7.63 -5.35
N PHE A 156 4.67 7.63 -4.03
CA PHE A 156 5.60 6.94 -3.15
C PHE A 156 5.29 5.44 -3.02
N GLY A 157 6.31 4.61 -3.17
CA GLY A 157 6.20 3.18 -2.96
C GLY A 157 7.46 2.58 -2.33
N HIS A 158 7.24 1.44 -1.69
CA HIS A 158 8.22 0.54 -1.13
C HIS A 158 8.22 -0.74 -1.95
N MET A 159 9.37 -1.10 -2.52
CA MET A 159 9.52 -2.33 -3.29
C MET A 159 10.62 -3.18 -2.67
N GLU A 160 10.28 -4.43 -2.37
CA GLU A 160 11.20 -5.45 -1.88
C GLU A 160 11.41 -6.52 -2.96
N TRP A 161 12.67 -6.92 -3.12
CA TRP A 161 13.06 -8.09 -3.89
C TRP A 161 13.74 -9.07 -2.94
N HIS A 162 13.08 -10.21 -2.70
CA HIS A 162 13.58 -11.28 -1.86
C HIS A 162 14.47 -12.21 -2.68
N MET A 163 15.78 -12.16 -2.46
CA MET A 163 16.76 -12.98 -3.20
C MET A 163 17.45 -13.97 -2.25
N PRO A 164 18.04 -15.06 -2.78
CA PRO A 164 18.77 -16.02 -1.94
C PRO A 164 19.93 -15.43 -1.14
N ASN A 165 20.51 -14.31 -1.62
CA ASN A 165 21.65 -13.63 -1.00
C ASN A 165 21.26 -12.42 -0.14
N GLY A 166 19.96 -12.22 0.11
CA GLY A 166 19.43 -11.14 0.93
C GLY A 166 18.31 -10.36 0.26
N MET A 167 17.88 -9.30 0.93
CA MET A 167 16.79 -8.45 0.48
C MET A 167 17.33 -7.19 -0.16
N MET A 168 16.80 -6.84 -1.33
CA MET A 168 17.04 -5.56 -1.97
C MET A 168 15.78 -4.72 -1.86
N VAL A 169 15.95 -3.43 -1.60
CA VAL A 169 14.85 -2.54 -1.23
C VAL A 169 14.94 -1.26 -2.04
N TYR A 170 13.79 -0.76 -2.47
CA TYR A 170 13.64 0.59 -2.96
C TYR A 170 12.50 1.30 -2.23
N ASP A 171 12.82 2.44 -1.63
CA ASP A 171 11.88 3.37 -1.03
C ASP A 171 11.92 4.68 -1.82
N GLY A 172 10.87 5.03 -2.55
CA GLY A 172 10.93 6.26 -3.33
C GLY A 172 9.73 6.51 -4.22
N GLN A 173 9.91 7.50 -5.10
CA GLN A 173 8.87 7.95 -5.99
C GLN A 173 8.85 7.16 -7.31
N TYR A 174 7.64 6.94 -7.80
CA TYR A 174 7.31 6.25 -9.04
C TYR A 174 6.41 7.11 -9.91
N VAL A 175 6.62 7.05 -11.22
CA VAL A 175 5.74 7.57 -12.25
C VAL A 175 5.61 6.50 -13.34
N ASP A 176 4.41 5.95 -13.47
CA ASP A 176 4.06 4.95 -14.49
C ASP A 176 5.04 3.76 -14.49
N ASP A 177 5.18 3.11 -13.33
CA ASP A 177 6.07 1.95 -13.06
C ASP A 177 7.57 2.28 -13.01
N LEU A 178 7.98 3.51 -13.36
CA LEU A 178 9.37 3.92 -13.35
C LEU A 178 9.71 4.71 -12.09
N LYS A 179 10.88 4.41 -11.50
CA LYS A 179 11.47 5.22 -10.42
C LYS A 179 11.73 6.63 -10.95
N ASP A 180 11.08 7.64 -10.39
CA ASP A 180 11.18 9.02 -10.87
C ASP A 180 10.92 9.98 -9.71
N GLY A 181 11.86 10.89 -9.46
CA GLY A 181 11.86 11.78 -8.30
C GLY A 181 12.95 11.43 -7.29
N THR A 182 12.67 11.37 -6.00
CA THR A 182 13.65 11.01 -4.95
C THR A 182 13.42 9.61 -4.43
N GLY A 183 14.50 8.88 -4.14
CA GLY A 183 14.38 7.56 -3.52
C GLY A 183 15.70 7.00 -3.00
N LYS A 184 15.56 6.03 -2.11
CA LYS A 184 16.64 5.25 -1.50
C LYS A 184 16.60 3.82 -2.03
N TYR A 185 17.75 3.33 -2.46
CA TYR A 185 17.94 1.97 -2.90
C TYR A 185 18.99 1.30 -2.04
N ILE A 186 18.67 0.11 -1.53
CA ILE A 186 19.54 -0.67 -0.66
C ILE A 186 19.81 -2.01 -1.35
N TRP A 187 21.09 -2.32 -1.54
CA TRP A 187 21.53 -3.61 -2.06
C TRP A 187 21.68 -4.63 -0.92
N PRO A 188 21.66 -5.95 -1.22
CA PRO A 188 21.82 -6.99 -0.20
C PRO A 188 23.14 -6.93 0.57
N ASP A 189 24.17 -6.32 0.00
CA ASP A 189 25.50 -6.14 0.62
C ASP A 189 25.61 -4.85 1.46
N ASN A 190 24.48 -4.27 1.87
CA ASN A 190 24.34 -3.02 2.62
C ASN A 190 24.85 -1.76 1.92
N ARG A 191 25.25 -1.84 0.64
CA ARG A 191 25.41 -0.60 -0.14
C ARG A 191 24.07 0.12 -0.21
N SER A 192 24.10 1.43 -0.33
CA SER A 192 22.90 2.21 -0.60
C SER A 192 23.15 3.44 -1.46
N TYR A 193 22.10 3.85 -2.16
CA TYR A 193 22.04 5.06 -2.96
C TYR A 193 20.80 5.83 -2.53
N GLU A 194 20.98 7.07 -2.13
CA GLU A 194 19.89 7.94 -1.68
C GLU A 194 19.99 9.26 -2.44
N GLY A 195 19.05 9.50 -3.35
CA GLY A 195 19.08 10.69 -4.19
C GLY A 195 18.06 10.69 -5.31
N GLN A 196 18.37 11.43 -6.38
CA GLN A 196 17.44 11.64 -7.48
C GLN A 196 17.41 10.45 -8.45
N TRP A 197 16.23 10.21 -9.02
CA TRP A 197 15.89 9.19 -9.99
C TRP A 197 15.13 9.84 -11.14
N LYS A 198 15.36 9.37 -12.35
CA LYS A 198 14.65 9.84 -13.54
C LYS A 198 14.43 8.69 -14.49
N ARG A 199 13.17 8.39 -14.79
CA ARG A 199 12.77 7.31 -15.72
C ARG A 199 13.47 5.98 -15.45
N GLY A 200 13.61 5.59 -14.18
CA GLY A 200 14.24 4.34 -13.76
C GLY A 200 15.74 4.41 -13.49
N HIS A 201 16.41 5.51 -13.86
CA HIS A 201 17.86 5.66 -13.74
C HIS A 201 18.25 6.57 -12.57
N ARG A 202 19.36 6.26 -11.90
CA ARG A 202 19.98 7.17 -10.93
C ARG A 202 20.46 8.43 -11.65
N SER A 203 20.13 9.60 -11.11
CA SER A 203 20.42 10.89 -11.72
C SER A 203 20.63 11.96 -10.66
N GLY A 204 21.20 13.11 -11.05
CA GLY A 204 21.30 14.29 -10.20
C GLY A 204 22.13 14.07 -8.93
N GLN A 205 21.88 14.85 -7.88
CA GLN A 205 22.65 14.74 -6.63
C GLN A 205 22.19 13.55 -5.80
N ALA A 206 23.15 12.81 -5.22
CA ALA A 206 22.87 11.70 -4.33
C ALA A 206 23.99 11.45 -3.31
N THR A 207 23.66 10.66 -2.30
CA THR A 207 24.60 10.07 -1.36
C THR A 207 24.72 8.59 -1.64
N TYR A 208 25.93 8.12 -1.91
CA TYR A 208 26.25 6.71 -2.03
C TYR A 208 26.96 6.22 -0.78
N THR A 209 26.47 5.13 -0.20
CA THR A 209 27.09 4.44 0.93
C THR A 209 27.64 3.10 0.45
N ASN A 210 28.92 2.83 0.67
CA ASN A 210 29.51 1.53 0.35
C ASN A 210 29.15 0.46 1.41
N SER A 211 29.57 -0.79 1.21
CA SER A 211 29.29 -1.90 2.15
C SER A 211 29.97 -1.75 3.52
N GLN A 212 30.96 -0.87 3.63
CA GLN A 212 31.64 -0.55 4.90
C GLN A 212 30.99 0.63 5.64
N GLY A 213 29.94 1.23 5.07
CA GLY A 213 29.26 2.39 5.64
C GLY A 213 29.89 3.74 5.30
N HIS A 214 30.96 3.78 4.50
CA HIS A 214 31.53 5.05 4.05
C HIS A 214 30.61 5.72 3.03
N LYS A 215 30.33 7.00 3.26
CA LYS A 215 29.42 7.81 2.46
C LYS A 215 30.21 8.74 1.54
N ARG A 216 29.71 8.94 0.33
CA ARG A 216 30.21 9.92 -0.64
C ARG A 216 29.05 10.62 -1.32
N GLU A 217 29.18 11.92 -1.49
CA GLU A 217 28.21 12.73 -2.25
C GLU A 217 28.71 12.95 -3.67
N GLY A 218 27.81 12.89 -4.64
CA GLY A 218 28.16 13.03 -6.05
C GLY A 218 27.00 13.51 -6.91
N ILE A 219 27.28 13.68 -8.19
CA ILE A 219 26.30 13.95 -9.25
C ILE A 219 26.26 12.73 -10.16
N TRP A 220 25.06 12.20 -10.42
CA TRP A 220 24.81 11.05 -11.28
C TRP A 220 24.13 11.46 -12.59
N LYS A 221 24.44 10.72 -13.65
CA LYS A 221 23.77 10.83 -14.94
C LYS A 221 23.66 9.44 -15.55
N ASP A 222 22.43 9.01 -15.82
CA ASP A 222 22.12 7.71 -16.44
C ASP A 222 22.88 6.55 -15.78
N ASP A 223 22.70 6.42 -14.45
CA ASP A 223 23.32 5.38 -13.61
C ASP A 223 24.83 5.47 -13.38
N LYS A 224 25.49 6.49 -13.94
CA LYS A 224 26.94 6.71 -13.80
C LYS A 224 27.22 7.92 -12.94
N VAL A 225 28.25 7.84 -12.11
CA VAL A 225 28.78 9.02 -11.40
C VAL A 225 29.45 9.92 -12.43
N GLU A 226 29.01 11.17 -12.49
CA GLU A 226 29.61 12.22 -13.32
C GLU A 226 30.76 12.91 -12.58
N ARG A 227 30.54 13.28 -11.31
CA ARG A 227 31.59 13.80 -10.40
C ARG A 227 31.24 13.54 -8.95
N TRP A 228 32.27 13.47 -8.10
CA TRP A 228 32.09 13.49 -6.64
C TRP A 228 32.19 14.93 -6.11
N LEU A 229 31.51 15.20 -4.99
CA LEU A 229 31.45 16.52 -4.33
C LEU A 229 32.35 16.58 -3.08
N ASP A 230 32.96 15.46 -2.70
CA ASP A 230 33.80 15.32 -1.50
C ASP A 230 35.28 15.66 -1.73
N GLU A 231 35.64 16.13 -2.92
CA GLU A 231 37.02 16.41 -3.36
C GLU A 231 37.28 17.91 -3.68
N GLU A 232 36.51 18.85 -3.11
CA GLU A 232 36.80 20.31 -3.19
C GLU A 232 37.70 20.82 -2.05
#